data_AF-A0A8S3F216-F1
#
_entry.id   AF-A0A8S3F216-F1
#
_cell.length_a   1.000
_cell.length_b   1.000
_cell.length_c   1.000
_cell.angle_alpha   90.00
_cell.angle_beta   90.00
_cell.angle_gamma   90.00
#
_symmetry.space_group_name_H-M   'P 1'
#
loop_
_entity.id
_entity.type
_entity.pdbx_description
1 polymer ?
#
loop_
_entity_poly.entity_id
_entity_poly.type
_entity_poly.pdbx_seq_one_letter_code
_entity_poly.pdbx_strand_id
1 'polypeptide(L)'
;MLLFVAEVGQHSSHKNNHVRQIARDKQWLYPQYHDSQHIKIKRPDELEQEMKDPPENIDKSILDRIQGSMLGMALGDTLGAPVEFEPPEYLTVNPVTDLQGGGTWGLKKGQ
;
A
#
# COMPACT_ATOMS: atom_id res chain seq x y z
N MET A 1 9.31 -13.70 19.03
CA MET A 1 8.38 -14.41 19.94
C MET A 1 7.78 -13.40 20.89
N LEU A 2 6.61 -12.86 20.54
CA LEU A 2 5.81 -12.01 21.43
C LEU A 2 4.40 -12.59 21.38
N LEU A 3 4.07 -13.38 22.42
CA LEU A 3 2.71 -13.81 22.69
C LEU A 3 1.85 -12.56 22.92
N PHE A 4 0.82 -12.34 22.11
CA PHE A 4 -0.31 -11.53 22.53
C PHE A 4 -1.38 -12.47 23.09
N VAL A 5 -1.43 -12.51 24.41
CA VAL A 5 -2.51 -13.13 25.19
C VAL A 5 -3.80 -12.37 24.87
N ALA A 6 -4.84 -13.12 24.48
CA ALA A 6 -6.18 -12.58 24.32
C ALA A 6 -6.76 -12.31 25.71
N GLU A 7 -6.78 -11.04 26.11
CA GLU A 7 -7.52 -10.60 27.28
C GLU A 7 -8.89 -10.10 26.83
N VAL A 8 -9.92 -10.87 27.20
CA VAL A 8 -11.33 -10.56 26.95
C VAL A 8 -11.74 -9.43 27.89
N GLY A 9 -11.51 -8.20 27.45
CA GLY A 9 -11.96 -6.97 28.12
C GLY A 9 -13.23 -6.42 27.48
N GLN A 10 -14.38 -6.71 28.09
CA GLN A 10 -15.64 -6.04 27.79
C GLN A 10 -15.55 -4.57 28.21
N HIS A 11 -15.30 -3.62 27.30
CA HIS A 11 -15.78 -2.24 27.41
C HIS A 11 -15.52 -1.43 26.14
N SER A 12 -16.46 -0.52 25.82
CA SER A 12 -16.42 0.48 24.74
C SER A 12 -16.96 0.04 23.36
N SER A 13 -18.29 -0.12 23.32
CA SER A 13 -19.13 -0.40 22.15
C SER A 13 -19.01 0.64 21.01
N HIS A 14 -18.59 1.87 21.28
CA HIS A 14 -18.61 2.94 20.27
C HIS A 14 -17.38 2.98 19.34
N LYS A 15 -16.17 2.64 19.81
CA LYS A 15 -14.95 2.65 18.96
C LYS A 15 -14.90 1.45 18.01
N ASN A 16 -15.49 0.33 18.42
CA ASN A 16 -15.55 -0.89 17.63
C ASN A 16 -16.35 -0.75 16.34
N ASN A 17 -17.36 0.11 16.31
CA ASN A 17 -18.21 0.27 15.12
C ASN A 17 -17.49 0.98 13.98
N HIS A 18 -16.63 1.95 14.29
CA HIS A 18 -15.91 2.71 13.26
C HIS A 18 -14.79 1.88 12.62
N VAL A 19 -14.03 1.14 13.45
CA VAL A 19 -13.02 0.17 12.97
C VAL A 19 -13.65 -0.95 12.14
N ARG A 20 -14.83 -1.45 12.55
CA ARG A 20 -15.59 -2.45 11.78
C ARG A 20 -16.12 -1.91 10.46
N GLN A 21 -16.45 -0.62 10.38
CA GLN A 21 -16.92 0.00 9.15
C GLN A 21 -15.77 0.18 8.14
N ILE A 22 -14.62 0.71 8.58
CA ILE A 22 -13.42 0.87 7.74
C ILE A 22 -12.94 -0.47 7.17
N ALA A 23 -13.04 -1.54 7.96
CA ALA A 23 -12.65 -2.87 7.52
C ALA A 23 -13.65 -3.45 6.50
N ARG A 24 -14.96 -3.19 6.63
CA ARG A 24 -15.99 -3.62 5.65
C ARG A 24 -15.78 -3.04 4.26
N ASP A 25 -15.29 -1.81 4.17
CA ASP A 25 -15.08 -1.12 2.89
C ASP A 25 -13.79 -1.61 2.17
N LYS A 26 -12.93 -2.33 2.89
CA LYS A 26 -11.66 -2.90 2.38
C LYS A 26 -11.69 -4.42 2.43
N GLN A 27 -12.68 -5.02 1.76
CA GLN A 27 -12.85 -6.47 1.67
C GLN A 27 -11.57 -7.24 1.28
N TRP A 28 -10.64 -6.63 0.55
CA TRP A 28 -9.35 -7.23 0.18
C TRP A 28 -8.36 -7.44 1.36
N LEU A 29 -8.52 -6.76 2.50
CA LEU A 29 -7.68 -6.95 3.71
C LEU A 29 -8.04 -8.23 4.47
N TYR A 30 -9.18 -8.82 4.15
CA TYR A 30 -9.74 -9.94 4.86
C TYR A 30 -9.34 -11.25 4.18
N PRO A 31 -8.67 -12.18 4.89
CA PRO A 31 -8.27 -13.48 4.34
C PRO A 31 -9.43 -14.25 3.69
N GLN A 32 -10.65 -14.04 4.15
CA GLN A 32 -11.85 -14.70 3.64
C GLN A 32 -12.35 -14.23 2.26
N TYR A 33 -11.81 -13.15 1.69
CA TYR A 33 -12.07 -12.73 0.30
C TYR A 33 -10.98 -13.18 -0.67
N HIS A 34 -9.94 -13.84 -0.16
CA HIS A 34 -9.06 -14.67 -0.96
C HIS A 34 -9.75 -16.04 -1.10
N ASP A 35 -9.69 -16.62 -2.29
CA ASP A 35 -10.43 -17.86 -2.62
C ASP A 35 -10.19 -18.95 -1.55
N SER A 36 -11.25 -19.30 -0.82
CA SER A 36 -11.22 -20.28 0.26
C SER A 36 -10.86 -21.70 -0.21
N GLN A 37 -10.81 -21.94 -1.52
CA GLN A 37 -10.34 -23.20 -2.12
C GLN A 37 -8.84 -23.19 -2.47
N HIS A 38 -8.16 -22.03 -2.48
CA HIS A 38 -6.79 -21.88 -3.00
C HIS A 38 -5.76 -21.26 -2.03
N ILE A 39 -6.13 -20.82 -0.82
CA ILE A 39 -5.14 -20.31 0.14
C ILE A 39 -4.46 -21.47 0.87
N LYS A 40 -3.56 -22.16 0.17
CA LYS A 40 -2.45 -22.84 0.83
C LYS A 40 -1.41 -21.76 1.11
N ILE A 41 -1.21 -21.37 2.36
CA ILE A 41 -0.11 -20.46 2.73
C ILE A 41 1.19 -21.22 2.42
N LYS A 42 1.84 -20.83 1.33
CA LYS A 42 3.09 -21.44 0.86
C LYS A 42 4.25 -20.98 1.74
N ARG A 43 5.20 -21.87 1.98
CA ARG A 43 6.44 -21.51 2.68
C ARG A 43 7.32 -20.63 1.77
N PRO A 44 8.23 -19.81 2.31
CA PRO A 44 9.07 -18.93 1.49
C PRO A 44 9.83 -19.65 0.37
N ASP A 45 10.37 -20.85 0.65
CA ASP A 45 11.05 -21.71 -0.32
C ASP A 45 10.13 -22.14 -1.48
N GLU A 46 8.86 -22.40 -1.18
CA GLU A 46 7.86 -22.81 -2.18
C GLU A 46 7.43 -21.64 -3.06
N LEU A 47 7.33 -20.44 -2.48
CA LEU A 47 7.05 -19.19 -3.22
C LEU A 47 8.23 -18.82 -4.12
N GLU A 48 9.45 -18.90 -3.61
CA GLU A 48 10.66 -18.62 -4.40
C GLU A 48 10.76 -19.56 -5.61
N GLN A 49 10.41 -20.84 -5.45
CA GLN A 49 10.41 -21.81 -6.54
C GLN A 49 9.34 -21.51 -7.60
N GLU A 50 8.15 -21.06 -7.19
CA GLU A 50 7.05 -20.69 -8.09
C GLU A 50 7.28 -19.35 -8.79
N MET A 51 7.86 -18.38 -8.08
CA MET A 51 8.15 -17.04 -8.60
C MET A 51 9.46 -16.98 -9.40
N LYS A 52 10.19 -18.10 -9.49
CA LYS A 52 11.49 -18.18 -10.15
C LYS A 52 11.41 -17.85 -11.63
N ASP A 53 10.30 -18.23 -12.25
CA ASP A 53 10.04 -18.01 -13.68
C ASP A 53 8.77 -17.18 -13.83
N PRO A 54 8.76 -16.19 -14.74
CA PRO A 54 7.53 -15.48 -15.07
C PRO A 54 6.52 -16.46 -15.67
N PRO A 55 5.22 -16.30 -15.37
CA PRO A 55 4.20 -17.17 -15.96
C PRO A 55 4.25 -17.06 -17.49
N GLU A 56 4.11 -18.20 -18.18
CA GLU A 56 4.21 -18.28 -19.65
C GLU A 56 3.19 -17.39 -20.37
N ASN A 57 2.04 -17.16 -19.74
CA ASN A 57 0.99 -16.31 -20.26
C ASN A 57 0.59 -15.26 -19.23
N ILE A 58 0.94 -14.01 -19.51
CA ILE A 58 0.61 -12.86 -18.67
C ILE A 58 -0.57 -12.12 -19.30
N ASP A 59 -1.63 -11.93 -18.53
CA ASP A 59 -2.67 -10.96 -18.89
C ASP A 59 -2.05 -9.55 -18.89
N LYS A 60 -1.90 -8.97 -20.09
CA LYS A 60 -1.30 -7.66 -20.29
C LYS A 60 -2.01 -6.56 -19.51
N SER A 61 -3.33 -6.61 -19.40
CA SER A 61 -4.10 -5.61 -18.66
C SER A 61 -3.82 -5.68 -17.16
N ILE A 62 -3.66 -6.89 -16.60
CA ILE A 62 -3.26 -7.04 -15.19
C ILE A 62 -1.83 -6.54 -14.99
N LEU A 63 -0.90 -6.90 -15.89
CA LEU A 63 0.48 -6.44 -15.82
C LEU A 63 0.57 -4.91 -15.86
N ASP A 64 -0.12 -4.27 -16.80
CA ASP A 64 -0.13 -2.81 -16.94
C ASP A 64 -0.63 -2.13 -15.67
N ARG A 65 -1.63 -2.70 -14.99
CA ARG A 65 -2.16 -2.19 -13.71
C ARG A 65 -1.16 -2.35 -12.57
N ILE A 66 -0.44 -3.46 -12.52
CA ILE A 66 0.60 -3.70 -11.50
C ILE A 66 1.79 -2.76 -11.72
N GLN A 67 2.26 -2.65 -12.97
CA GLN A 67 3.35 -1.73 -13.30
C GLN A 67 2.95 -0.28 -13.06
N GLY A 68 1.76 0.11 -13.51
CA GLY A 68 1.22 1.45 -13.27
C GLY A 68 1.05 1.78 -11.79
N SER A 69 0.68 0.81 -10.94
CA SER A 69 0.56 1.05 -9.50
C SER A 69 1.92 1.21 -8.82
N MET A 70 2.90 0.38 -9.18
CA MET A 70 4.27 0.49 -8.66
C MET A 70 4.93 1.80 -9.09
N LEU A 71 4.84 2.14 -10.38
CA LEU A 71 5.36 3.39 -10.92
C LEU A 71 4.61 4.60 -10.35
N GLY A 72 3.29 4.53 -10.27
CA GLY A 72 2.45 5.59 -9.71
C GLY A 72 2.74 5.85 -8.23
N MET A 73 3.05 4.80 -7.46
CA MET A 73 3.48 4.94 -6.07
C MET A 73 4.81 5.69 -5.97
N ALA A 74 5.82 5.27 -6.75
CA ALA A 74 7.12 5.94 -6.78
C ALA A 74 7.01 7.40 -7.24
N LEU A 75 6.24 7.65 -8.31
CA LEU A 75 6.01 9.02 -8.80
C LEU A 75 5.26 9.88 -7.78
N GLY A 76 4.28 9.32 -7.08
CA GLY A 76 3.54 10.04 -6.04
C GLY A 76 4.45 10.47 -4.88
N ASP A 77 5.35 9.58 -4.45
CA ASP A 77 6.34 9.86 -3.42
C ASP A 77 7.31 10.98 -3.86
N THR A 78 7.93 10.83 -5.02
CA THR A 78 8.86 11.83 -5.59
C THR A 78 8.21 13.19 -5.83
N LEU A 79 6.93 13.25 -6.20
CA LEU A 79 6.21 14.52 -6.36
C LEU A 79 5.84 15.16 -5.01
N GLY A 80 5.56 14.35 -4.00
CA GLY A 80 5.15 14.81 -2.67
C GLY A 80 6.30 15.24 -1.77
N ALA A 81 7.43 14.53 -1.83
CA ALA A 81 8.56 14.73 -0.92
C ALA A 81 9.16 16.16 -0.93
N PRO A 82 9.29 16.85 -2.09
CA PRO A 82 9.81 18.22 -2.12
C PRO A 82 8.92 19.26 -1.41
N VAL A 83 7.62 18.98 -1.29
CA VAL A 83 6.62 19.85 -0.64
C VAL A 83 6.10 19.23 0.66
N GLU A 84 6.78 18.22 1.18
CA GLU A 84 6.41 17.59 2.44
C GLU A 84 6.43 18.62 3.57
N PHE A 85 5.41 18.58 4.43
CA PHE A 85 5.19 19.50 5.56
C PHE A 85 4.88 20.96 5.20
N GLU A 86 4.74 21.31 3.92
CA GLU A 86 4.22 22.63 3.53
C GLU A 86 2.71 22.75 3.80
N PRO A 87 2.22 23.94 4.20
CA PRO A 87 0.79 24.15 4.41
C PRO A 87 0.03 24.13 3.07
N PRO A 88 -1.26 23.74 3.04
CA PRO A 88 -2.05 23.68 1.80
C PRO A 88 -2.06 24.99 0.99
N GLU A 89 -1.99 26.15 1.67
CA GLU A 89 -1.95 27.47 1.04
C GLU A 89 -0.68 27.65 0.19
N TYR A 90 0.44 27.02 0.57
CA TYR A 90 1.68 27.06 -0.20
C TYR A 90 1.48 26.49 -1.60
N LEU A 91 0.76 25.37 -1.72
CA LEU A 91 0.49 24.69 -3.00
C LEU A 91 -0.44 25.47 -3.93
N THR A 92 -1.20 26.43 -3.38
CA THR A 92 -2.03 27.34 -4.19
C THR A 92 -1.16 28.33 -4.97
N VAL A 93 -0.07 28.78 -4.35
CA VAL A 93 0.88 29.75 -4.95
C VAL A 93 1.99 29.02 -5.72
N ASN A 94 2.40 27.85 -5.25
CA ASN A 94 3.49 27.04 -5.79
C ASN A 94 3.00 25.62 -6.14
N PRO A 95 2.16 25.47 -7.18
CA PRO A 95 1.65 24.16 -7.57
C PRO A 95 2.79 23.24 -8.04
N VAL A 96 2.69 21.95 -7.69
CA VAL A 96 3.61 20.92 -8.21
C VAL A 96 3.23 20.60 -9.65
N THR A 97 4.04 21.07 -10.61
CA THR A 97 3.80 20.86 -12.06
C THR A 97 4.83 19.96 -12.74
N ASP A 98 5.93 19.64 -12.05
CA ASP A 98 7.02 18.80 -12.55
C ASP A 98 7.75 18.16 -11.36
N LEU A 99 8.61 17.18 -11.62
CA LEU A 99 9.54 16.64 -10.66
C LEU A 99 10.50 17.74 -10.22
N GLN A 100 10.64 17.92 -8.90
CA GLN A 100 11.47 18.93 -8.27
C GLN A 100 12.44 18.26 -7.30
N GLY A 101 13.55 18.94 -7.01
CA GLY A 101 14.42 18.57 -5.90
C GLY A 101 14.19 19.49 -4.70
N GLY A 102 15.00 19.35 -3.66
CA GLY A 102 14.92 20.16 -2.44
C GLY A 102 14.02 19.52 -1.38
N GLY A 103 13.10 20.31 -0.83
CA GLY A 103 12.26 19.93 0.30
C GLY A 103 13.04 19.71 1.60
N THR A 104 12.35 19.14 2.59
CA THR A 104 12.89 18.88 3.94
C THR A 104 14.18 18.06 3.92
N TRP A 105 14.31 17.16 2.96
CA TRP A 105 15.40 16.19 2.87
C TRP A 105 16.51 16.59 1.88
N GLY A 106 16.38 17.72 1.17
CA GLY A 106 17.37 18.16 0.20
C GLY A 106 17.55 17.19 -0.99
N LEU A 107 16.45 16.61 -1.46
CA LEU A 107 16.44 15.57 -2.50
C LEU A 107 16.92 16.09 -3.85
N LYS A 108 17.44 15.20 -4.69
CA LYS A 108 17.63 15.51 -6.12
C LYS A 108 16.29 15.39 -6.85
N LYS A 109 16.18 16.06 -7.99
CA LYS A 109 15.03 15.90 -8.88
C LYS A 109 14.88 14.42 -9.27
N GLY A 110 13.74 13.83 -8.95
CA GLY A 110 13.44 12.44 -9.28
C GLY A 110 13.77 11.42 -8.19
N GLN A 111 14.23 11.85 -7.01
CA GLN A 111 14.44 10.98 -5.85
C GLN A 111 13.21 10.86 -4.97
#